data_AF-A0A3M1DZ82-F1
#
_entry.id   AF-A0A3M1DZ82-F1
#
_cell.length_a   1.000
_cell.length_b   1.000
_cell.length_c   1.000
_cell.angle_alpha   90.00
_cell.angle_beta   90.00
_cell.angle_gamma   90.00
#
_symmetry.space_group_name_H-M   'P 1'
#
loop_
_entity.id
_entity.type
_entity.pdbx_description
1 polymer ?
#
loop_
_entity_poly.entity_id
_entity_poly.type
_entity_poly.pdbx_seq_one_letter_code
_entity_poly.pdbx_strand_id
1 'polypeptide(L)' 'MEPTFIPPQIPRYAQRDFPAYRFLPFSDLPHPRNDPRGHSWGVEEEPIGSFDAQAWHACKPYLYGVDLFNHGYWWEA' A
#
# COMPACT_ATOMS: atom_id res chain seq x y z
N MET A 1 -19.06 16.66 4.01
CA MET A 1 -18.72 15.61 4.98
C MET A 1 -17.61 14.81 4.32
N GLU A 2 -16.39 14.92 4.81
CA GLU A 2 -15.27 14.15 4.25
C GLU A 2 -15.56 12.64 4.44
N PRO A 3 -15.38 11.80 3.41
CA PRO A 3 -15.60 10.37 3.55
C PRO A 3 -14.65 9.83 4.62
N THR A 4 -15.22 9.33 5.71
CA THR A 4 -14.45 8.70 6.79
C THR A 4 -14.22 7.24 6.43
N PHE A 5 -12.96 6.86 6.24
CA PHE A 5 -12.60 5.46 6.09
C PHE A 5 -12.57 4.77 7.45
N ILE A 6 -13.31 3.66 7.58
CA ILE A 6 -13.28 2.78 8.75
C ILE A 6 -12.46 1.55 8.35
N PRO A 7 -11.25 1.36 8.92
CA PRO A 7 -10.45 0.18 8.62
C PRO A 7 -11.20 -1.10 9.02
N PRO A 8 -11.27 -2.10 8.14
CA PRO A 8 -11.89 -3.37 8.49
C PRO A 8 -11.04 -4.11 9.52
N GLN A 9 -11.68 -4.87 10.43
CA GLN A 9 -10.98 -5.71 11.40
C GLN A 9 -10.51 -7.02 10.76
N ILE A 10 -9.59 -6.93 9.81
CA ILE A 10 -9.02 -8.08 9.09
C ILE A 10 -7.59 -8.32 9.59
N PRO A 11 -7.17 -9.57 9.84
CA PRO A 11 -5.79 -9.87 10.17
C PRO A 11 -4.82 -9.37 9.09
N ARG A 12 -3.68 -8.82 9.52
CA ARG A 12 -2.59 -8.45 8.61
C ARG A 12 -1.84 -9.68 8.14
N TYR A 13 -1.52 -9.72 6.84
CA TYR A 13 -0.75 -10.79 6.22
C TYR A 13 0.77 -10.52 6.24
N ALA A 14 1.18 -9.25 6.24
CA ALA A 14 2.58 -8.83 6.23
C ALA A 14 2.98 -8.10 7.53
N GLN A 15 4.25 -8.27 7.92
CA GLN A 15 4.83 -7.59 9.10
C GLN A 15 5.37 -6.19 8.81
N ARG A 16 5.47 -5.80 7.53
CA ARG A 16 6.01 -4.51 7.10
C ARG A 16 5.07 -3.38 7.50
N ASP A 17 5.57 -2.27 8.03
CA ASP A 17 4.73 -1.12 8.41
C ASP A 17 4.01 -0.49 7.21
N PHE A 18 2.89 0.17 7.48
CA PHE A 18 2.20 0.95 6.45
C PHE A 18 2.94 2.27 6.15
N PRO A 19 2.76 2.85 4.96
CA PRO A 19 3.22 4.19 4.65
C PRO A 19 2.73 5.22 5.66
N ALA A 20 3.49 6.32 5.80
CA ALA A 20 3.20 7.38 6.77
C ALA A 20 1.82 8.03 6.58
N TYR A 21 1.30 8.00 5.35
CA TYR A 21 -0.03 8.47 5.01
C TYR A 21 -0.56 7.68 3.81
N ARG A 22 -1.88 7.64 3.71
CA ARG A 22 -2.60 7.25 2.50
C ARG A 22 -2.74 8.46 1.59
N PHE A 23 -2.34 8.32 0.34
CA PHE A 23 -2.59 9.36 -0.64
C PHE A 23 -4.05 9.34 -1.12
N LEU A 24 -4.68 10.52 -1.06
CA LEU A 24 -6.00 10.76 -1.66
C LEU A 24 -5.85 11.81 -2.76
N PRO A 25 -6.41 11.59 -3.96
CA PRO A 25 -6.49 12.62 -4.98
C PRO A 25 -7.17 13.88 -4.45
N PHE A 26 -6.70 15.05 -4.90
CA PHE A 26 -7.22 16.36 -4.50
C PHE A 26 -7.06 16.69 -3.00
N SER A 27 -6.13 16.02 -2.31
CA SER A 27 -5.68 16.40 -0.96
C SER A 27 -4.39 17.22 -0.99
N ASP A 28 -4.05 17.86 0.13
CA ASP A 28 -2.79 18.60 0.31
C ASP A 28 -1.57 17.68 0.55
N LEU A 29 -1.77 16.36 0.60
CA LEU A 29 -0.69 15.40 0.81
C LEU A 29 0.16 15.25 -0.47
N PRO A 30 1.50 15.16 -0.34
CA PRO A 30 2.37 15.00 -1.50
C PRO A 30 2.13 13.64 -2.18
N HIS A 31 2.12 13.61 -3.52
CA HIS A 31 1.97 12.35 -4.25
C HIS A 31 3.13 11.40 -3.90
N PRO A 32 2.87 10.13 -3.51
CA PRO A 32 3.89 9.21 -2.98
C PRO A 32 5.14 9.10 -3.85
N ARG A 33 4.96 9.00 -5.18
CA ARG A 33 6.04 8.78 -6.15
C ARG A 33 6.43 9.97 -7.02
N ASN A 34 5.61 11.01 -7.08
CA ASN A 34 5.75 12.08 -8.08
C ASN A 34 6.12 13.43 -7.45
N ASP A 35 6.07 13.55 -6.13
CA ASP A 35 6.49 14.72 -5.37
C ASP A 35 7.76 14.36 -4.57
N PRO A 36 8.82 15.19 -4.58
CA PRO A 36 10.03 14.98 -3.76
C PRO A 36 9.79 14.83 -2.25
N ARG A 37 8.64 15.28 -1.74
CA ARG A 37 8.21 15.12 -0.34
C ARG A 37 7.37 13.86 -0.13
N GLY A 38 7.10 13.11 -1.19
CA GLY A 38 6.32 11.88 -1.18
C GLY A 38 7.05 10.74 -0.46
N HIS A 39 6.30 9.91 0.26
CA HIS A 39 6.89 8.83 1.07
C HIS A 39 7.53 7.68 0.26
N SER A 40 7.35 7.68 -1.07
CA SER A 40 7.95 6.72 -2.02
C SER A 40 8.77 7.41 -3.11
N TRP A 41 9.16 8.68 -2.92
CA TRP A 41 9.96 9.41 -3.89
C TRP A 41 11.35 8.80 -4.05
N GLY A 42 11.70 8.42 -5.28
CA GLY A 42 12.98 7.77 -5.59
C GLY A 42 13.11 6.35 -5.01
N VAL A 43 12.04 5.76 -4.47
CA VAL A 43 12.04 4.39 -3.96
C VAL A 43 11.69 3.44 -5.11
N GLU A 44 12.63 2.57 -5.47
CA GLU A 44 12.40 1.49 -6.42
C GLU A 44 11.37 0.48 -5.87
N GLU A 45 10.52 -0.02 -6.77
CA GLU A 45 9.59 -1.09 -6.40
C GLU A 45 10.34 -2.39 -6.14
N GLU A 46 9.93 -3.09 -5.08
CA GLU A 46 10.43 -4.42 -4.81
C GLU A 46 10.02 -5.33 -5.97
N PRO A 47 10.96 -5.94 -6.71
CA PRO A 47 10.61 -6.85 -7.77
C PRO A 47 9.82 -8.02 -7.20
N ILE A 48 8.60 -8.21 -7.68
CA ILE A 48 7.87 -9.45 -7.43
C ILE A 48 8.62 -10.52 -8.23
N GLY A 49 9.13 -11.54 -7.53
CA GLY A 49 9.72 -12.71 -8.18
C GLY A 49 8.69 -13.53 -8.97
N SER A 50 8.84 -14.85 -8.99
CA SER A 50 7.81 -15.71 -9.59
C SER A 50 6.52 -15.64 -8.77
N PHE A 51 5.46 -15.05 -9.34
CA PHE A 51 4.12 -15.17 -8.80
C PHE A 51 3.48 -16.46 -9.31
N ASP A 52 3.38 -17.46 -8.44
CA ASP A 52 2.64 -18.69 -8.70
C ASP A 52 1.24 -18.56 -8.10
N ALA A 53 0.21 -18.69 -8.94
CA ALA A 53 -1.18 -18.63 -8.52
C ALA A 53 -1.56 -19.72 -7.51
N GLN A 54 -0.85 -20.86 -7.46
CA GLN A 54 -1.08 -21.89 -6.44
C GLN A 54 -0.35 -21.58 -5.12
N ALA A 55 0.70 -20.76 -5.16
CA ALA A 55 1.51 -20.38 -4.00
C ALA A 55 1.42 -18.88 -3.66
N TRP A 56 0.33 -18.21 -4.06
CA TRP A 56 0.15 -16.76 -3.86
C TRP A 56 0.31 -16.32 -2.40
N HIS A 57 -0.11 -17.16 -1.47
CA HIS A 57 -0.04 -16.93 -0.02
C HIS A 57 1.39 -16.94 0.54
N ALA A 58 2.39 -17.35 -0.25
CA ALA A 58 3.81 -17.25 0.10
C ALA A 58 4.47 -15.98 -0.48
N CYS A 59 3.79 -15.27 -1.40
CA CYS A 59 4.32 -14.08 -2.04
C CYS A 59 4.19 -12.85 -1.11
N LYS A 60 5.25 -12.53 -0.37
CA LYS A 60 5.25 -11.43 0.61
C LYS A 60 4.89 -10.06 0.02
N PRO A 61 5.43 -9.64 -1.15
CA PRO A 61 5.05 -8.36 -1.75
C PRO A 61 3.56 -8.30 -2.10
N TYR A 62 3.02 -9.40 -2.64
CA TYR A 62 1.59 -9.51 -2.94
C TYR A 62 0.73 -9.38 -1.68
N LEU A 63 1.08 -10.13 -0.62
CA LEU A 63 0.36 -10.05 0.66
C LEU A 63 0.42 -8.66 1.30
N TYR A 64 1.54 -7.94 1.13
CA TYR A 64 1.64 -6.56 1.58
C TYR A 64 0.74 -5.61 0.77
N GLY A 65 0.65 -5.80 -0.55
CA GLY A 65 -0.34 -5.08 -1.39
C GLY A 65 -1.79 -5.34 -0.95
N VAL A 66 -2.13 -6.58 -0.59
CA VAL A 66 -3.45 -6.91 -0.03
C VAL A 66 -3.70 -6.19 1.30
N ASP A 67 -2.70 -6.13 2.19
CA ASP A 67 -2.80 -5.38 3.44
C ASP A 67 -3.03 -3.88 3.17
N LEU A 68 -2.29 -3.28 2.24
CA LEU A 68 -2.43 -1.88 1.83
C LEU A 68 -3.85 -1.59 1.32
N PHE A 69 -4.34 -2.42 0.40
CA PHE A 69 -5.67 -2.28 -0.17
C PHE A 69 -6.77 -2.38 0.89
N ASN A 70 -6.71 -3.40 1.74
CA ASN A 70 -7.68 -3.63 2.82
C ASN A 70 -7.68 -2.46 3.84
N HIS A 71 -6.54 -1.80 4.02
CA HIS A 71 -6.40 -0.64 4.89
C HIS A 71 -6.50 0.69 4.13
N GLY A 72 -7.00 0.69 2.90
CA GLY A 72 -7.38 1.86 2.11
C GLY A 72 -6.23 2.63 1.44
N TYR A 73 -5.01 2.10 1.46
CA TYR A 73 -3.86 2.65 0.75
C TYR A 73 -3.91 2.28 -0.75
N TRP A 74 -4.96 2.72 -1.45
CA TRP A 74 -5.25 2.25 -2.82
C TRP A 74 -4.25 2.71 -3.88
N TRP A 75 -3.55 3.82 -3.65
CA TRP A 75 -2.50 4.29 -4.56
C TRP A 75 -1.16 3.61 -4.31
N GLU A 76 -0.97 3.07 -3.11
CA GLU A 76 0.25 2.41 -2.68
C GLU A 76 0.21 0.88 -2.83
N ALA A 77 -0.98 0.29 -2.90
CA ALA A 77 -1.23 -1.14 -3.07
C ALA A 77 -0.90 -1.64 -4.48
#